data_AF-A0A0V1A156-F1
#
_entry.id   AF-A0A0V1A156-F1
#
_cell.length_a   1.000
_cell.length_b   1.000
_cell.length_c   1.000
_cell.angle_alpha   90.00
_cell.angle_beta   90.00
_cell.angle_gamma   90.00
#
_symmetry.space_group_name_H-M   'P 1'
#
loop_
_entity.id
_entity.type
_entity.pdbx_description
1 polymer ?
#
loop_
_entity_poly.entity_id
_entity_poly.type
_entity_poly.pdbx_seq_one_letter_code
_entity_poly.pdbx_strand_id
1 'polypeptide(L)'
;LKRLYIKYGYVYKSVKRLPWSVKPRFCHSSVNCVAVDRRDHCLGSISIEDAHNWKLIQDDVALHRAFSVFLFHSDGRMLIQKRASSKATFPGYWSNACCSHPRFMPDETNSNPPFSGIKCAAQRRMSEEFKIPLIPLESFHFIDRFIYKAQFNESLGEHELDYVFFVRSDLLIEPNFDEKTRKLRGHVSHGHGRVGKHRKHPGGRGNAGGLHHHRINFNKYHPGYFGKVGMRNFHVRKSQYWCPTINVEKIWSLIPETVRRQYSTSKSKAPVIDVVQSGYHKVLGKGKLPKQPVIVKAKFFSKRAEEKIKKVGGACLLVA
;
A
#
# COMPACT_ATOMS: atom_id res chain seq x y z
N LEU A 1 13.41 21.83 -12.95
CA LEU A 1 13.06 20.93 -11.82
C LEU A 1 12.64 21.78 -10.64
N LYS A 2 11.33 21.85 -10.35
CA LYS A 2 10.78 22.66 -9.24
C LYS A 2 11.28 22.06 -7.91
N ARG A 3 11.86 22.90 -7.04
CA ARG A 3 12.30 22.56 -5.69
C ARG A 3 11.20 21.81 -4.94
N LEU A 4 11.44 20.55 -4.60
CA LEU A 4 10.56 19.75 -3.77
C LEU A 4 10.92 20.04 -2.30
N TYR A 5 10.21 20.99 -1.69
CA TYR A 5 10.28 21.18 -0.24
C TYR A 5 9.46 20.08 0.43
N ILE A 6 10.11 19.14 1.11
CA ILE A 6 9.45 18.17 1.97
C ILE A 6 9.46 18.71 3.41
N LYS A 7 8.31 19.24 3.85
CA LYS A 7 8.07 19.70 5.22
C LYS A 7 7.39 18.57 6.00
N TYR A 8 8.15 17.74 6.70
CA TYR A 8 7.57 16.80 7.68
C TYR A 8 7.56 17.43 9.07
N GLY A 9 6.40 17.94 9.46
CA GLY A 9 6.08 18.18 10.86
C GLY A 9 5.14 17.08 11.35
N TYR A 10 5.66 16.15 12.15
CA TYR A 10 4.82 15.28 12.99
C TYR A 10 5.50 15.02 14.33
N VAL A 11 4.87 15.52 15.39
CA VAL A 11 5.15 15.20 16.79
C VAL A 11 4.49 13.85 17.08
N TYR A 12 5.26 12.83 17.48
CA TYR A 12 4.69 11.55 17.92
C TYR A 12 4.66 11.44 19.45
N LYS A 13 3.44 11.29 19.99
CA LYS A 13 3.18 10.86 21.37
C LYS A 13 3.51 9.37 21.53
N SER A 14 4.13 9.06 22.66
CA SER A 14 4.45 7.73 23.21
C SER A 14 3.33 6.69 23.01
N VAL A 15 3.67 5.56 22.38
CA VAL A 15 2.81 4.37 22.31
C VAL A 15 3.45 3.27 23.18
N LYS A 16 2.73 2.83 24.22
CA LYS A 16 3.15 1.80 25.17
C LYS A 16 3.31 0.42 24.48
N ARG A 17 4.41 -0.27 24.80
CA ARG A 17 4.83 -1.61 24.33
C ARG A 17 3.84 -2.73 24.71
N LEU A 18 3.72 -3.74 23.83
CA LEU A 18 3.25 -5.10 24.16
C LEU A 18 4.46 -6.04 24.41
N PRO A 19 4.37 -7.07 25.26
CA PRO A 19 5.51 -7.64 25.99
C PRO A 19 6.26 -8.81 25.32
N TRP A 20 6.06 -9.08 24.03
CA TRP A 20 6.76 -10.20 23.37
C TRP A 20 7.97 -9.70 22.57
N SER A 21 9.06 -9.44 23.28
CA SER A 21 10.36 -9.03 22.72
C SER A 21 11.01 -10.18 21.95
N VAL A 22 11.00 -10.09 20.62
CA VAL A 22 11.98 -10.80 19.78
C VAL A 22 13.29 -10.05 19.93
N LYS A 23 14.36 -10.68 20.45
CA LYS A 23 15.68 -10.04 20.52
C LYS A 23 16.08 -9.57 19.11
N PRO A 24 16.39 -8.27 18.89
CA PRO A 24 16.92 -7.81 17.63
C PRO A 24 18.21 -8.59 17.34
N ARG A 25 18.33 -9.16 16.14
CA ARG A 25 19.52 -9.88 15.71
C ARG A 25 20.12 -9.16 14.52
N PHE A 26 21.39 -8.78 14.61
CA PHE A 26 22.20 -8.61 13.43
C PHE A 26 22.34 -10.00 12.79
N CYS A 27 21.66 -10.21 11.66
CA CYS A 27 21.66 -11.50 10.98
C CYS A 27 23.02 -11.82 10.33
N HIS A 28 23.97 -10.86 10.34
CA HIS A 28 25.28 -10.96 9.69
C HIS A 28 26.34 -10.19 10.50
N SER A 29 26.75 -10.71 11.66
CA SER A 29 27.76 -10.10 12.55
C SER A 29 29.19 -10.14 11.99
N SER A 30 29.35 -10.38 10.70
CA SER A 30 30.63 -10.46 9.97
C SER A 30 30.70 -9.47 8.81
N VAL A 31 29.69 -8.60 8.65
CA VAL A 31 29.66 -7.61 7.57
C VAL A 31 30.17 -6.28 8.12
N ASN A 32 31.22 -5.76 7.49
CA ASN A 32 31.77 -4.45 7.82
C ASN A 32 31.26 -3.39 6.84
N CYS A 33 30.89 -2.22 7.38
CA CYS A 33 30.55 -1.02 6.64
C CYS A 33 31.79 -0.18 6.33
N VAL A 34 31.66 0.74 5.38
CA VAL A 34 32.69 1.73 5.05
C VAL A 34 32.65 2.88 6.07
N ALA A 35 33.66 2.96 6.95
CA ALA A 35 33.82 4.05 7.90
C ALA A 35 34.34 5.31 7.17
N VAL A 36 33.83 6.48 7.51
CA VAL A 36 34.18 7.74 6.83
C VAL A 36 34.27 8.94 7.75
N ASP A 37 34.99 9.96 7.31
CA ASP A 37 34.93 11.29 7.90
C ASP A 37 33.74 12.11 7.34
N ARG A 38 33.55 13.33 7.86
CA ARG A 38 32.48 14.24 7.41
C ARG A 38 32.63 14.76 5.98
N ARG A 39 33.80 14.57 5.37
CA ARG A 39 34.10 14.93 3.98
C ARG A 39 33.96 13.73 3.04
N ASP A 40 33.53 12.59 3.56
CA ASP A 40 33.38 11.31 2.87
C ASP A 40 34.71 10.63 2.49
N HIS A 41 35.81 10.95 3.17
CA HIS A 41 37.03 10.18 3.03
C HIS A 41 36.90 8.85 3.77
N CYS A 42 37.29 7.75 3.12
CA CYS A 42 37.25 6.42 3.71
C CYS A 42 38.35 6.28 4.77
N LEU A 43 37.96 5.95 5.99
CA LEU A 43 38.85 5.71 7.13
C LEU A 43 39.15 4.22 7.36
N GLY A 44 38.47 3.35 6.62
CA GLY A 44 38.59 1.89 6.74
C GLY A 44 37.23 1.22 6.92
N SER A 45 37.22 0.11 7.67
CA SER A 45 36.05 -0.72 7.92
C SER A 45 35.57 -0.61 9.37
N ILE A 46 34.27 -0.59 9.59
CA ILE A 46 33.65 -0.68 10.92
C ILE A 46 32.61 -1.80 10.93
N SER A 47 32.53 -2.57 12.01
CA SER A 47 31.50 -3.61 12.14
C SER A 47 30.11 -2.98 12.16
N ILE A 48 29.08 -3.67 11.65
CA ILE A 48 27.70 -3.16 11.72
C ILE A 48 27.29 -2.92 13.18
N GLU A 49 27.70 -3.78 14.10
CA GLU A 49 27.44 -3.67 15.53
C GLU A 49 27.99 -2.36 16.11
N ASP A 50 29.25 -2.05 15.83
CA ASP A 50 29.91 -0.84 16.33
C ASP A 50 29.39 0.42 15.63
N ALA A 51 29.13 0.34 14.33
CA ALA A 51 28.57 1.43 13.52
C ALA A 51 27.20 1.92 14.05
N HIS A 52 26.43 1.02 14.68
CA HIS A 52 25.11 1.32 15.25
C HIS A 52 25.11 1.41 16.78
N ASN A 53 26.29 1.32 17.42
CA ASN A 53 26.42 1.44 18.87
C ASN A 53 26.25 2.90 19.29
N TRP A 54 25.23 3.18 20.10
CA TRP A 54 24.89 4.56 20.46
C TRP A 54 26.01 5.28 21.21
N LYS A 55 26.79 4.58 22.03
CA LYS A 55 27.92 5.18 22.75
C LYS A 55 29.00 5.67 21.77
N LEU A 56 29.37 4.83 20.81
CA LEU A 56 30.36 5.19 19.78
C LEU A 56 29.85 6.30 18.84
N ILE A 57 28.53 6.35 18.60
CA ILE A 57 27.88 7.43 17.85
C ILE A 57 27.95 8.76 18.60
N GLN A 58 27.77 8.74 19.93
CA GLN A 58 27.88 9.93 20.78
C GLN A 58 29.32 10.48 20.79
N ASP A 59 30.31 9.59 20.78
CA ASP A 59 31.74 9.93 20.71
C ASP A 59 32.20 10.35 19.29
N ASP A 60 31.27 10.40 18.31
CA ASP A 60 31.50 10.79 16.90
C ASP A 60 32.47 9.88 16.11
N VAL A 61 32.73 8.65 16.60
CA VAL A 61 33.67 7.69 15.98
C VAL A 61 33.01 6.65 15.07
N ALA A 62 31.68 6.59 15.04
CA ALA A 62 30.91 5.58 14.31
C ALA A 62 30.26 6.08 13.00
N LEU A 63 30.78 7.17 12.40
CA LEU A 63 30.28 7.66 11.12
C LEU A 63 30.63 6.68 9.99
N HIS A 64 29.62 6.25 9.23
CA HIS A 64 29.79 5.31 8.12
C HIS A 64 28.88 5.68 6.95
N ARG A 65 29.25 5.22 5.74
CA ARG A 65 28.40 5.42 4.55
C ARG A 65 27.12 4.60 4.65
N ALA A 66 26.05 5.18 4.16
CA ALA A 66 24.77 4.52 3.94
C ALA A 66 24.15 4.97 2.62
N PHE A 67 23.08 4.31 2.21
CA PHE A 67 22.26 4.75 1.09
C PHE A 67 20.77 4.60 1.38
N SER A 68 19.99 5.48 0.73
CA SER A 68 18.54 5.52 0.71
C SER A 68 18.03 5.49 -0.72
N VAL A 69 17.25 4.46 -1.07
CA VAL A 69 16.62 4.33 -2.39
C VAL A 69 15.15 4.73 -2.32
N PHE A 70 14.76 5.69 -3.16
CA PHE A 70 13.39 6.02 -3.45
C PHE A 70 12.98 5.41 -4.79
N LEU A 71 12.17 4.35 -4.74
CA LEU A 71 11.72 3.61 -5.90
C LEU A 71 10.34 4.08 -6.35
N PHE A 72 10.23 4.51 -7.60
CA PHE A 72 8.99 4.96 -8.22
C PHE A 72 8.57 4.04 -9.37
N HIS A 73 7.26 3.80 -9.45
CA HIS A 73 6.63 3.17 -10.61
C HIS A 73 6.36 4.22 -11.70
N SER A 74 6.17 3.78 -12.95
CA SER A 74 5.94 4.67 -14.09
C SER A 74 4.68 5.54 -14.01
N ASP A 75 3.72 5.18 -13.18
CA ASP A 75 2.52 5.97 -12.88
C ASP A 75 2.71 7.05 -11.79
N GLY A 76 3.94 7.21 -11.27
CA GLY A 76 4.27 8.21 -10.26
C GLY A 76 4.02 7.78 -8.82
N ARG A 77 3.60 6.53 -8.56
CA ARG A 77 3.52 5.99 -7.20
C ARG A 77 4.92 5.61 -6.68
N MET A 78 5.15 5.87 -5.39
CA MET A 78 6.40 5.53 -4.71
C MET A 78 6.20 4.30 -3.81
N LEU A 79 7.17 3.37 -3.82
CA LEU A 79 7.19 2.29 -2.84
C LEU A 79 7.60 2.83 -1.46
N ILE A 80 6.80 2.55 -0.44
CA ILE A 80 7.11 2.77 0.97
C ILE A 80 7.17 1.40 1.64
N GLN A 81 8.25 1.13 2.37
CA GLN A 81 8.45 -0.14 3.04
C GLN A 81 8.11 -0.05 4.53
N LYS A 82 7.42 -1.06 5.08
CA LYS A 82 7.38 -1.30 6.52
C LYS A 82 8.54 -2.20 6.91
N ARG A 83 9.49 -1.71 7.71
CA ARG A 83 10.69 -2.45 8.13
C ARG A 83 10.32 -3.75 8.85
N ALA A 84 11.05 -4.83 8.55
CA ALA A 84 10.85 -6.12 9.21
C ALA A 84 11.06 -6.01 10.73
N SER A 85 10.29 -6.78 11.50
CA SER A 85 10.42 -6.81 12.97
C SER A 85 11.74 -7.39 13.47
N SER A 86 12.51 -8.05 12.59
CA SER A 86 13.82 -8.62 12.87
C SER A 86 14.98 -7.64 12.74
N LYS A 87 14.78 -6.44 12.17
CA LYS A 87 15.84 -5.42 12.04
C LYS A 87 16.30 -4.93 13.41
N ALA A 88 17.61 -4.66 13.53
CA ALA A 88 18.21 -4.21 14.78
C ALA A 88 17.79 -2.79 15.17
N THR A 89 17.83 -1.85 14.21
CA THR A 89 17.36 -0.47 14.37
C THR A 89 15.99 -0.28 13.73
N PHE A 90 15.12 0.47 14.42
CA PHE A 90 13.79 0.88 13.97
C PHE A 90 12.91 -0.26 13.37
N PRO A 91 12.72 -1.40 14.07
CA PRO A 91 11.87 -2.48 13.59
C PRO A 91 10.39 -2.04 13.50
N GLY A 92 9.73 -2.35 12.39
CA GLY A 92 8.30 -2.05 12.17
C GLY A 92 7.97 -0.63 11.73
N TYR A 93 8.97 0.26 11.65
CA TYR A 93 8.79 1.64 11.17
C TYR A 93 8.54 1.66 9.65
N TRP A 94 7.77 2.64 9.19
CA TRP A 94 7.61 2.93 7.77
C TRP A 94 8.78 3.80 7.30
N SER A 95 9.39 3.44 6.19
CA SER A 95 10.56 4.12 5.62
C SER A 95 10.46 4.15 4.08
N ASN A 96 11.50 4.66 3.41
CA ASN A 96 11.63 4.64 1.96
C ASN A 96 11.66 3.20 1.40
N ALA A 97 11.98 3.03 0.11
CA ALA A 97 11.94 1.70 -0.49
C ALA A 97 13.02 0.80 0.11
N CYS A 98 14.28 1.23 0.11
CA CYS A 98 15.38 0.40 0.59
C CYS A 98 16.52 1.26 1.17
N CYS A 99 16.90 0.97 2.41
CA CYS A 99 18.08 1.52 3.07
C CYS A 99 19.04 0.41 3.47
N SER A 100 20.33 0.63 3.27
CA SER A 100 21.40 -0.17 3.87
C SER A 100 22.73 0.55 3.70
N HIS A 101 23.82 -0.21 3.71
CA HIS A 101 25.19 0.28 3.75
C HIS A 101 26.01 -0.42 2.67
N PRO A 102 26.95 0.29 2.01
CA PRO A 102 27.99 -0.37 1.25
C PRO A 102 28.88 -1.20 2.19
N ARG A 103 29.17 -2.42 1.77
CA ARG A 103 30.15 -3.30 2.42
C ARG A 103 31.56 -2.79 2.14
N PHE A 104 32.45 -2.90 3.12
CA PHE A 104 33.86 -2.62 2.93
C PHE A 104 34.53 -3.71 2.08
N MET A 105 34.34 -3.63 0.77
CA MET A 105 34.93 -4.50 -0.24
C MET A 105 35.17 -3.72 -1.53
N PRO A 106 36.09 -4.15 -2.41
CA PRO A 106 36.46 -3.40 -3.61
C PRO A 106 35.26 -2.94 -4.45
N ASP A 107 34.32 -3.84 -4.72
CA ASP A 107 33.17 -3.58 -5.59
C ASP A 107 32.18 -2.54 -5.05
N GLU A 108 32.06 -2.41 -3.71
CA GLU A 108 31.12 -1.47 -3.07
C GLU A 108 31.81 -0.21 -2.51
N THR A 109 33.14 -0.22 -2.43
CA THR A 109 33.95 0.93 -2.01
C THR A 109 34.45 1.74 -3.21
N ASN A 110 34.43 1.16 -4.41
CA ASN A 110 34.88 1.83 -5.62
C ASN A 110 34.09 3.14 -5.88
N SER A 111 34.82 4.19 -6.25
CA SER A 111 34.28 5.52 -6.57
C SER A 111 34.51 5.92 -8.03
N ASN A 112 35.06 5.03 -8.86
CA ASN A 112 35.28 5.24 -10.28
C ASN A 112 34.60 4.14 -11.12
N PRO A 113 33.56 4.46 -11.92
CA PRO A 113 32.97 5.80 -12.12
C PRO A 113 32.27 6.32 -10.85
N PRO A 114 31.97 7.64 -10.75
CA PRO A 114 31.37 8.24 -9.57
C PRO A 114 30.15 7.46 -9.05
N PHE A 115 30.13 7.22 -7.74
CA PHE A 115 29.07 6.50 -7.02
C PHE A 115 28.88 5.02 -7.41
N SER A 116 29.74 4.44 -8.24
CA SER A 116 29.62 3.05 -8.71
C SER A 116 29.48 2.06 -7.55
N GLY A 117 30.36 2.11 -6.56
CA GLY A 117 30.35 1.15 -5.46
C GLY A 117 29.08 1.21 -4.62
N ILE A 118 28.61 2.41 -4.30
CA ILE A 118 27.39 2.55 -3.51
C ILE A 118 26.12 2.21 -4.33
N LYS A 119 26.14 2.41 -5.65
CA LYS A 119 25.08 1.91 -6.54
C LYS A 119 25.06 0.38 -6.58
N CYS A 120 26.22 -0.27 -6.62
CA CYS A 120 26.31 -1.74 -6.51
C CYS A 120 25.71 -2.23 -5.20
N ALA A 121 26.01 -1.55 -4.08
CA ALA A 121 25.43 -1.86 -2.78
C ALA A 121 23.90 -1.73 -2.77
N ALA A 122 23.37 -0.64 -3.35
CA ALA A 122 21.94 -0.40 -3.48
C ALA A 122 21.26 -1.45 -4.36
N GLN A 123 21.84 -1.77 -5.52
CA GLN A 123 21.36 -2.80 -6.44
C GLN A 123 21.28 -4.17 -5.76
N ARG A 124 22.36 -4.60 -5.09
CA ARG A 124 22.40 -5.85 -4.33
C ARG A 124 21.30 -5.89 -3.28
N ARG A 125 21.20 -4.84 -2.46
CA ARG A 125 20.25 -4.83 -1.35
C ARG A 125 18.80 -4.83 -1.85
N MET A 126 18.50 -4.07 -2.89
CA MET A 126 17.18 -4.08 -3.54
C MET A 126 16.81 -5.48 -4.03
N SER A 127 17.74 -6.20 -4.67
CA SER A 127 17.52 -7.58 -5.11
C SER A 127 17.32 -8.55 -3.94
N GLU A 128 18.13 -8.47 -2.88
CA GLU A 128 17.99 -9.29 -1.66
C GLU A 128 16.66 -9.06 -0.92
N GLU A 129 16.22 -7.80 -0.84
CA GLU A 129 15.07 -7.38 -0.03
C GLU A 129 13.72 -7.58 -0.75
N PHE A 130 13.71 -7.39 -2.06
CA PHE A 130 12.49 -7.48 -2.89
C PHE A 130 12.45 -8.68 -3.84
N LYS A 131 13.48 -9.53 -3.84
CA LYS A 131 13.61 -10.69 -4.75
C LYS A 131 13.40 -10.32 -6.22
N ILE A 132 13.82 -9.13 -6.61
CA ILE A 132 13.75 -8.63 -7.98
C ILE A 132 15.07 -8.88 -8.72
N PRO A 133 15.05 -8.98 -10.07
CA PRO A 133 16.25 -8.92 -10.89
C PRO A 133 17.08 -7.68 -10.59
N LEU A 134 18.39 -7.76 -10.82
CA LEU A 134 19.30 -6.63 -10.66
C LEU A 134 18.86 -5.49 -11.57
N ILE A 135 18.51 -4.35 -10.98
CA ILE A 135 18.18 -3.12 -11.72
C ILE A 135 19.49 -2.54 -12.27
N PRO A 136 19.58 -2.14 -13.55
CA PRO A 136 20.82 -1.58 -14.10
C PRO A 136 21.35 -0.37 -13.31
N LEU A 137 22.67 -0.24 -13.17
CA LEU A 137 23.31 0.78 -12.31
C LEU A 137 23.08 2.21 -12.82
N GLU A 138 22.85 2.38 -14.12
CA GLU A 138 22.49 3.64 -14.76
C GLU A 138 21.12 4.16 -14.31
N SER A 139 20.21 3.29 -13.87
CA SER A 139 18.88 3.66 -13.37
C SER A 139 18.91 4.25 -11.95
N PHE A 140 20.04 4.16 -11.25
CA PHE A 140 20.23 4.77 -9.95
C PHE A 140 20.70 6.22 -10.13
N HIS A 141 19.76 7.16 -10.08
CA HIS A 141 20.07 8.58 -10.18
C HIS A 141 20.41 9.14 -8.80
N PHE A 142 21.65 9.59 -8.64
CA PHE A 142 22.07 10.30 -7.42
C PHE A 142 21.35 11.63 -7.30
N ILE A 143 20.79 11.92 -6.13
CA ILE A 143 20.08 13.17 -5.85
C ILE A 143 20.91 14.07 -4.97
N ASP A 144 21.27 13.58 -3.78
CA ASP A 144 22.03 14.33 -2.79
C ASP A 144 22.65 13.38 -1.76
N ARG A 145 23.53 13.90 -0.90
CA ARG A 145 24.06 13.20 0.26
C ARG A 145 23.97 14.07 1.50
N PHE A 146 23.65 13.47 2.65
CA PHE A 146 23.57 14.21 3.91
C PHE A 146 24.06 13.36 5.07
N ILE A 147 24.49 14.02 6.15
CA ILE A 147 24.89 13.35 7.39
C ILE A 147 23.75 13.49 8.40
N TYR A 148 23.35 12.39 9.03
CA TYR A 148 22.34 12.42 10.09
C TYR A 148 22.73 11.54 11.28
N LYS A 149 22.17 11.87 12.44
CA LYS A 149 22.20 11.05 13.67
C LYS A 149 20.79 10.79 14.16
N ALA A 150 20.47 9.55 14.48
CA ALA A 150 19.18 9.18 15.05
C ALA A 150 19.33 8.11 16.14
N GLN A 151 18.81 8.39 17.33
CA GLN A 151 18.77 7.41 18.41
C GLN A 151 17.56 6.49 18.24
N PHE A 152 17.77 5.18 18.34
CA PHE A 152 16.66 4.21 18.41
C PHE A 152 16.33 3.84 19.86
N ASN A 153 17.34 3.50 20.66
CA ASN A 153 17.21 3.22 22.09
C ASN A 153 18.50 3.60 22.83
N GLU A 154 18.61 3.25 24.11
CA GLU A 154 19.78 3.57 24.96
C GLU A 154 21.10 3.00 24.41
N SER A 155 21.06 1.90 23.66
CA SER A 155 22.25 1.19 23.18
C SER A 155 22.47 1.29 21.66
N LEU A 156 21.42 1.57 20.89
CA LEU A 156 21.46 1.54 19.43
C LEU A 156 20.96 2.84 18.79
N GLY A 157 21.59 3.23 17.69
CA GLY A 157 21.18 4.33 16.83
C GLY A 157 21.80 4.23 15.44
N GLU A 158 21.72 5.31 14.69
CA GLU A 158 22.29 5.48 13.35
C GLU A 158 23.10 6.77 13.32
N HIS A 159 24.28 6.74 12.69
CA HIS A 159 25.10 7.91 12.36
C HIS A 159 25.70 7.71 10.97
N GLU A 160 25.03 8.28 9.98
CA GLU A 160 25.23 7.88 8.60
C GLU A 160 25.54 9.09 7.72
N LEU A 161 26.49 8.91 6.80
CA LEU A 161 26.62 9.72 5.60
C LEU A 161 25.81 9.02 4.51
N ASP A 162 24.56 9.46 4.35
CA ASP A 162 23.55 8.80 3.54
C ASP A 162 23.51 9.33 2.11
N TYR A 163 23.62 8.43 1.15
CA TYR A 163 23.50 8.70 -0.28
C TYR A 163 22.08 8.45 -0.77
N VAL A 164 21.45 9.48 -1.35
CA VAL A 164 20.07 9.38 -1.81
C VAL A 164 20.02 9.06 -3.30
N PHE A 165 19.36 7.95 -3.63
CA PHE A 165 19.11 7.52 -5.00
C PHE A 165 17.63 7.57 -5.33
N PHE A 166 17.33 8.10 -6.53
CA PHE A 166 16.04 7.98 -7.18
C PHE A 166 16.13 6.87 -8.24
N VAL A 167 15.19 5.92 -8.19
CA VAL A 167 15.12 4.80 -9.13
C VAL A 167 13.70 4.71 -9.68
N ARG A 168 13.56 4.54 -10.99
CA ARG A 168 12.26 4.26 -11.63
C ARG A 168 12.27 2.83 -12.17
N SER A 169 11.27 2.04 -11.80
CA SER A 169 11.14 0.66 -12.26
C SER A 169 9.68 0.20 -12.21
N ASP A 170 9.27 -0.55 -13.23
CA ASP A 170 7.96 -1.17 -13.33
C ASP A 170 7.98 -2.66 -12.93
N LEU A 171 9.08 -3.11 -12.32
CA LEU A 171 9.20 -4.48 -11.83
C LEU A 171 8.14 -4.77 -10.75
N LEU A 172 7.55 -5.95 -10.81
CA LEU A 172 6.69 -6.46 -9.76
C LEU A 172 7.53 -6.75 -8.50
N ILE A 173 7.21 -6.07 -7.42
CA ILE A 173 7.95 -6.15 -6.15
C ILE A 173 7.30 -7.22 -5.29
N GLU A 174 8.04 -8.29 -5.00
CA GLU A 174 7.64 -9.31 -4.03
C GLU A 174 8.45 -9.14 -2.72
N PRO A 175 7.91 -8.46 -1.70
CA PRO A 175 8.65 -8.25 -0.46
C PRO A 175 9.07 -9.59 0.17
N ASN A 176 10.33 -9.68 0.61
CA ASN A 176 10.84 -10.86 1.30
C ASN A 176 10.25 -10.95 2.72
N PHE A 177 9.05 -11.52 2.83
CA PHE A 177 8.55 -11.98 4.12
C PHE A 177 9.36 -13.21 4.51
N ASP A 178 10.09 -13.15 5.63
CA ASP A 178 10.64 -14.35 6.26
C ASP A 178 9.50 -15.35 6.43
N GLU A 179 9.49 -16.39 5.60
CA GLU A 179 8.45 -17.40 5.66
C GLU A 179 8.47 -18.02 7.06
N LYS A 180 7.29 -18.17 7.67
CA LYS A 180 7.12 -18.82 8.99
C LYS A 180 7.87 -20.17 9.05
N THR A 181 7.98 -20.84 7.91
CA THR A 181 8.74 -22.10 7.70
C THR A 181 10.21 -21.97 8.07
N ARG A 182 10.89 -20.86 7.75
CA ARG A 182 12.32 -20.63 8.09
C ARG A 182 12.53 -20.52 9.60
N LYS A 183 11.61 -19.84 10.31
CA LYS A 183 11.64 -19.71 11.78
C LYS A 183 11.35 -21.03 12.50
N LEU A 184 10.73 -21.97 11.81
CA LEU A 184 10.39 -23.29 12.35
C LEU A 184 11.48 -24.34 12.07
N ARG A 185 12.62 -23.98 11.47
CA ARG A 185 13.79 -24.88 11.39
C ARG A 185 14.30 -25.19 12.80
N GLY A 186 14.51 -26.47 13.10
CA GLY A 186 14.79 -26.98 14.45
C GLY A 186 13.54 -27.32 15.26
N HIS A 187 12.35 -26.85 14.84
CA HIS A 187 11.09 -27.28 15.43
C HIS A 187 10.62 -28.60 14.79
N VAL A 188 10.57 -29.68 15.57
CA VAL A 188 10.35 -31.06 15.08
C VAL A 188 9.09 -31.22 14.22
N SER A 189 7.97 -30.58 14.57
CA SER A 189 6.69 -30.76 13.86
C SER A 189 6.21 -29.53 13.06
N HIS A 190 7.04 -28.49 12.92
CA HIS A 190 6.68 -27.22 12.25
C HIS A 190 5.31 -26.64 12.70
N GLY A 191 4.94 -26.83 13.98
CA GLY A 191 3.69 -26.30 14.54
C GLY A 191 2.42 -27.14 14.24
N HIS A 192 2.55 -28.33 13.64
CA HIS A 192 1.41 -29.21 13.33
C HIS A 192 1.04 -30.20 14.45
N GLY A 193 1.65 -30.08 15.63
CA GLY A 193 1.50 -31.04 16.73
C GLY A 193 2.21 -32.37 16.49
N ARG A 194 2.47 -33.14 17.57
CA ARG A 194 3.20 -34.42 17.49
C ARG A 194 2.30 -35.64 17.26
N VAL A 195 1.14 -35.67 17.93
CA VAL A 195 0.25 -36.85 17.97
C VAL A 195 -0.67 -36.90 16.75
N GLY A 196 -1.42 -35.82 16.50
CA GLY A 196 -2.39 -35.79 15.39
C GLY A 196 -1.76 -35.85 13.99
N LYS A 197 -0.55 -35.28 13.84
CA LYS A 197 0.24 -35.14 12.61
C LYS A 197 -0.50 -34.44 11.45
N HIS A 198 0.24 -33.69 10.64
CA HIS A 198 -0.33 -33.12 9.41
C HIS A 198 -0.45 -34.21 8.34
N ARG A 199 -1.67 -34.53 7.92
CA ARG A 199 -1.97 -35.56 6.91
C ARG A 199 -2.86 -34.98 5.80
N LYS A 200 -2.77 -35.56 4.61
CA LYS A 200 -3.32 -35.01 3.37
C LYS A 200 -4.85 -34.82 3.38
N HIS A 201 -5.61 -35.76 3.95
CA HIS A 201 -7.08 -35.75 3.88
C HIS A 201 -7.70 -36.11 5.25
N PRO A 202 -7.97 -35.12 6.11
CA PRO A 202 -8.61 -35.37 7.40
C PRO A 202 -10.12 -35.68 7.29
N GLY A 203 -10.82 -35.13 6.30
CA GLY A 203 -12.29 -35.27 6.17
C GLY A 203 -12.83 -35.32 4.74
N GLY A 204 -11.95 -35.54 3.75
CA GLY A 204 -12.30 -35.55 2.33
C GLY A 204 -11.67 -34.40 1.54
N ARG A 205 -12.06 -34.24 0.28
CA ARG A 205 -11.58 -33.18 -0.63
C ARG A 205 -12.70 -32.21 -0.96
N GLY A 206 -12.41 -30.91 -0.96
CA GLY A 206 -13.40 -29.88 -1.26
C GLY A 206 -14.58 -29.90 -0.29
N ASN A 207 -15.80 -29.82 -0.82
CA ASN A 207 -17.06 -29.78 -0.05
C ASN A 207 -17.60 -31.17 0.34
N ALA A 208 -16.75 -32.20 0.37
CA ALA A 208 -17.14 -33.55 0.78
C ALA A 208 -17.68 -33.58 2.21
N GLY A 209 -18.66 -34.46 2.47
CA GLY A 209 -19.24 -34.61 3.80
C GLY A 209 -20.16 -33.47 4.24
N GLY A 210 -20.49 -32.52 3.37
CA GLY A 210 -21.30 -31.34 3.74
C GLY A 210 -22.72 -31.63 4.22
N LEU A 211 -23.27 -32.82 3.93
CA LEU A 211 -24.54 -33.31 4.48
C LEU A 211 -24.36 -34.37 5.59
N HIS A 212 -23.12 -34.79 5.85
CA HIS A 212 -22.77 -35.87 6.79
C HIS A 212 -21.83 -35.34 7.88
N HIS A 213 -20.58 -35.80 7.93
CA HIS A 213 -19.61 -35.50 8.99
C HIS A 213 -19.09 -34.04 9.01
N HIS A 214 -19.31 -33.27 7.93
CA HIS A 214 -19.05 -31.82 7.88
C HIS A 214 -20.33 -30.96 7.87
N ARG A 215 -21.50 -31.56 8.11
CA ARG A 215 -22.80 -30.87 8.13
C ARG A 215 -22.86 -29.68 9.08
N ILE A 216 -22.20 -29.77 10.23
CA ILE A 216 -22.17 -28.68 11.22
C ILE A 216 -21.61 -27.39 10.61
N ASN A 217 -20.58 -27.49 9.77
CA ASN A 217 -19.96 -26.33 9.12
C ASN A 217 -20.94 -25.63 8.16
N PHE A 218 -21.64 -26.40 7.33
CA PHE A 218 -22.63 -25.86 6.38
C PHE A 218 -23.85 -25.29 7.10
N ASN A 219 -24.40 -26.00 8.08
CA ASN A 219 -25.57 -25.50 8.81
C ASN A 219 -25.28 -24.22 9.59
N LYS A 220 -24.07 -24.09 10.13
CA LYS A 220 -23.68 -22.93 10.94
C LYS A 220 -23.31 -21.71 10.11
N TYR A 221 -22.49 -21.88 9.08
CA TYR A 221 -21.89 -20.75 8.34
C TYR A 221 -22.50 -20.53 6.96
N HIS A 222 -23.15 -21.54 6.37
CA HIS A 222 -23.71 -21.48 5.03
C HIS A 222 -25.12 -22.11 4.96
N PRO A 223 -26.08 -21.65 5.80
CA PRO A 223 -27.44 -22.18 5.77
C PRO A 223 -28.08 -21.89 4.40
N GLY A 224 -28.80 -22.88 3.85
CA GLY A 224 -29.40 -22.80 2.51
C GLY A 224 -28.46 -23.14 1.35
N TYR A 225 -27.22 -23.56 1.62
CA TYR A 225 -26.30 -24.03 0.58
C TYR A 225 -26.84 -25.26 -0.16
N PHE A 226 -27.47 -26.19 0.56
CA PHE A 226 -28.13 -27.34 -0.03
C PHE A 226 -29.62 -27.06 -0.26
N GLY A 227 -30.10 -27.37 -1.45
CA GLY A 227 -31.49 -27.18 -1.84
C GLY A 227 -31.60 -26.59 -3.24
N LYS A 228 -32.83 -26.54 -3.76
CA LYS A 228 -33.15 -25.91 -5.03
C LYS A 228 -34.27 -24.91 -4.79
N VAL A 229 -34.06 -23.67 -5.24
CA VAL A 229 -35.03 -22.58 -5.11
C VAL A 229 -35.18 -21.85 -6.44
N GLY A 230 -36.34 -21.25 -6.66
CA GLY A 230 -36.65 -20.43 -7.84
C GLY A 230 -36.86 -21.23 -9.13
N MET A 231 -37.07 -20.49 -10.23
CA MET A 231 -37.27 -21.02 -11.57
C MET A 231 -36.04 -20.76 -12.44
N ARG A 232 -35.70 -21.70 -13.33
CA ARG A 232 -34.57 -21.54 -14.27
C ARG A 232 -34.98 -20.62 -15.41
N ASN A 233 -34.30 -19.48 -15.54
CA ASN A 233 -34.43 -18.59 -16.70
C ASN A 233 -33.42 -19.02 -17.78
N PHE A 234 -33.91 -19.45 -18.94
CA PHE A 234 -33.07 -19.91 -20.05
C PHE A 234 -32.63 -18.73 -20.93
N HIS A 235 -31.39 -18.77 -21.42
CA HIS A 235 -30.84 -17.76 -22.33
C HIS A 235 -31.04 -16.31 -21.83
N VAL A 236 -30.67 -16.05 -20.57
CA VAL A 236 -30.82 -14.72 -19.95
C VAL A 236 -30.04 -13.66 -20.72
N ARG A 237 -30.75 -12.78 -21.42
CA ARG A 237 -30.17 -11.60 -22.07
C ARG A 237 -30.06 -10.46 -21.07
N LYS A 238 -28.86 -10.23 -20.54
CA LYS A 238 -28.60 -9.18 -19.53
C LYS A 238 -29.03 -7.78 -19.99
N SER A 239 -29.01 -7.51 -21.30
CA SER A 239 -29.46 -6.24 -21.88
C SER A 239 -30.95 -5.96 -21.68
N GLN A 240 -31.81 -6.98 -21.64
CA GLN A 240 -33.25 -6.80 -21.41
C GLN A 240 -33.55 -6.37 -19.97
N TYR A 241 -32.73 -6.82 -19.02
CA TYR A 241 -32.84 -6.46 -17.60
C TYR A 241 -31.98 -5.25 -17.23
N TRP A 242 -31.30 -4.63 -18.19
CA TRP A 242 -30.42 -3.49 -17.95
C TRP A 242 -31.23 -2.25 -17.60
N CYS A 243 -31.26 -1.93 -16.31
CA CYS A 243 -31.93 -0.75 -15.79
C CYS A 243 -31.09 -0.10 -14.68
N PRO A 244 -30.00 0.59 -15.03
CA PRO A 244 -29.21 1.33 -14.05
C PRO A 244 -30.08 2.42 -13.40
N THR A 245 -29.92 2.60 -12.10
CA THR A 245 -30.74 3.50 -11.30
C THR A 245 -29.91 4.67 -10.76
N ILE A 246 -30.52 5.84 -10.66
CA ILE A 246 -29.97 7.01 -9.98
C ILE A 246 -30.96 7.54 -8.95
N ASN A 247 -30.46 7.98 -7.80
CA ASN A 247 -31.30 8.60 -6.76
C ASN A 247 -31.38 10.11 -6.95
N VAL A 248 -32.52 10.71 -6.55
CA VAL A 248 -32.76 12.16 -6.70
C VAL A 248 -31.67 13.04 -6.07
N GLU A 249 -31.03 12.60 -4.99
CA GLU A 249 -29.92 13.33 -4.37
C GLU A 249 -28.69 13.51 -5.26
N LYS A 250 -28.47 12.61 -6.24
CA LYS A 250 -27.30 12.60 -7.12
C LYS A 250 -27.55 13.22 -8.49
N ILE A 251 -28.79 13.61 -8.80
CA ILE A 251 -29.15 14.14 -10.12
C ILE A 251 -28.32 15.39 -10.45
N TRP A 252 -28.12 16.28 -9.48
CA TRP A 252 -27.32 17.50 -9.66
C TRP A 252 -25.82 17.25 -9.82
N SER A 253 -25.32 16.04 -9.52
CA SER A 253 -23.93 15.66 -9.78
C SER A 253 -23.66 15.33 -11.25
N LEU A 254 -24.71 15.15 -12.07
CA LEU A 254 -24.58 14.89 -13.50
C LEU A 254 -24.26 16.15 -14.31
N ILE A 255 -24.47 17.33 -13.72
CA ILE A 255 -24.15 18.60 -14.37
C ILE A 255 -22.96 19.28 -13.68
N PRO A 256 -22.15 20.05 -14.42
CA PRO A 256 -21.11 20.86 -13.82
C PRO A 256 -21.66 21.88 -12.81
N GLU A 257 -20.89 22.15 -11.77
CA GLU A 257 -21.27 23.09 -10.69
C GLU A 257 -21.49 24.53 -11.22
N THR A 258 -20.81 24.91 -12.31
CA THR A 258 -20.99 26.21 -12.98
C THR A 258 -22.41 26.37 -13.51
N VAL A 259 -22.93 25.35 -14.20
CA VAL A 259 -24.29 25.33 -14.76
C VAL A 259 -25.30 25.35 -13.62
N ARG A 260 -25.09 24.56 -12.56
CA ARG A 260 -25.96 24.54 -11.39
C ARG A 260 -26.14 25.93 -10.77
N ARG A 261 -25.04 26.68 -10.60
CA ARG A 261 -25.04 28.04 -10.04
C ARG A 261 -25.75 29.04 -10.96
N GLN A 262 -25.51 28.95 -12.27
CA GLN A 262 -26.19 29.82 -13.26
C GLN A 262 -27.73 29.71 -13.14
N TYR A 263 -28.24 28.49 -13.03
CA TYR A 263 -29.67 28.23 -12.87
C TYR A 263 -30.20 28.42 -11.44
N SER A 264 -29.34 28.76 -10.48
CA SER A 264 -29.78 29.12 -9.13
C SER A 264 -30.34 30.54 -9.07
N THR A 265 -29.88 31.41 -9.99
CA THR A 265 -30.27 32.83 -10.03
C THR A 265 -31.46 33.06 -10.96
N SER A 266 -31.57 32.31 -12.06
CA SER A 266 -32.66 32.43 -13.02
C SER A 266 -33.91 31.66 -12.56
N LYS A 267 -34.99 32.37 -12.19
CA LYS A 267 -36.27 31.74 -11.82
C LYS A 267 -37.15 31.33 -13.01
N SER A 268 -36.90 31.88 -14.20
CA SER A 268 -37.74 31.66 -15.40
C SER A 268 -37.34 30.43 -16.22
N LYS A 269 -36.13 29.90 -16.05
CA LYS A 269 -35.61 28.74 -16.80
C LYS A 269 -35.07 27.69 -15.84
N ALA A 270 -35.34 26.42 -16.13
CA ALA A 270 -34.85 25.27 -15.36
C ALA A 270 -33.90 24.42 -16.23
N PRO A 271 -32.84 23.83 -15.64
CA PRO A 271 -31.95 22.93 -16.38
C PRO A 271 -32.66 21.61 -16.67
N VAL A 272 -32.43 21.10 -17.88
CA VAL A 272 -32.88 19.78 -18.31
C VAL A 272 -31.74 18.79 -18.10
N ILE A 273 -31.94 17.84 -17.20
CA ILE A 273 -30.97 16.80 -16.89
C ILE A 273 -31.43 15.50 -17.52
N ASP A 274 -30.70 15.07 -18.55
CA ASP A 274 -30.93 13.80 -19.23
C ASP A 274 -30.11 12.69 -18.56
N VAL A 275 -30.81 11.90 -17.75
CA VAL A 275 -30.16 10.79 -17.04
C VAL A 275 -29.88 9.61 -17.96
N VAL A 276 -30.58 9.51 -19.10
CA VAL A 276 -30.41 8.43 -20.08
C VAL A 276 -29.09 8.61 -20.82
N GLN A 277 -28.75 9.85 -21.19
CA GLN A 277 -27.42 10.16 -21.75
C GLN A 277 -26.28 9.82 -20.78
N SER A 278 -26.54 9.93 -19.48
CA SER A 278 -25.59 9.54 -18.42
C SER A 278 -25.59 8.03 -18.13
N GLY A 279 -26.35 7.23 -18.88
CA GLY A 279 -26.40 5.77 -18.74
C GLY A 279 -27.39 5.25 -17.69
N TYR A 280 -28.29 6.09 -17.17
CA TYR A 280 -29.31 5.70 -16.18
C TYR A 280 -30.71 5.63 -16.79
N HIS A 281 -31.44 4.56 -16.47
CA HIS A 281 -32.79 4.35 -17.01
C HIS A 281 -33.87 4.75 -16.01
N LYS A 282 -33.64 4.55 -14.71
CA LYS A 282 -34.67 4.74 -13.68
C LYS A 282 -34.23 5.69 -12.56
N VAL A 283 -35.08 6.65 -12.23
CA VAL A 283 -34.87 7.60 -11.13
C VAL A 283 -35.62 7.16 -9.87
N LEU A 284 -34.91 7.12 -8.74
CA LEU A 284 -35.41 6.67 -7.44
C LEU A 284 -35.41 7.80 -6.40
N GLY A 285 -36.38 7.77 -5.48
CA GLY A 285 -36.66 8.87 -4.56
C GLY A 285 -35.83 8.93 -3.28
N LYS A 286 -34.63 8.32 -3.19
CA LYS A 286 -33.79 8.44 -1.98
C LYS A 286 -33.12 9.82 -1.89
N GLY A 287 -33.06 10.36 -0.67
CA GLY A 287 -32.42 11.65 -0.37
C GLY A 287 -33.29 12.88 -0.65
N LYS A 288 -32.67 14.06 -0.74
CA LYS A 288 -33.37 15.35 -0.91
C LYS A 288 -32.84 16.06 -2.16
N LEU A 289 -33.72 16.80 -2.83
CA LEU A 289 -33.35 17.75 -3.86
C LEU A 289 -33.19 19.14 -3.22
N PRO A 290 -32.25 19.98 -3.71
CA PRO A 290 -32.24 21.39 -3.37
C PRO A 290 -33.55 22.05 -3.80
N LYS A 291 -33.92 23.17 -3.16
CA LYS A 291 -35.10 23.98 -3.52
C LYS A 291 -34.84 24.77 -4.84
N GLN A 292 -34.46 24.05 -5.88
CA GLN A 292 -34.14 24.58 -7.20
C GLN A 292 -34.94 23.76 -8.23
N PRO A 293 -35.73 24.41 -9.10
CA PRO A 293 -36.46 23.73 -10.17
C PRO A 293 -35.54 22.95 -11.09
N VAL A 294 -35.97 21.74 -11.51
CA VAL A 294 -35.21 20.87 -12.40
C VAL A 294 -36.14 20.06 -13.29
N ILE A 295 -35.78 19.91 -14.56
CA ILE A 295 -36.51 19.05 -15.48
C ILE A 295 -35.66 17.79 -15.67
N VAL A 296 -36.19 16.62 -15.30
CA VAL A 296 -35.45 15.35 -15.37
C VAL A 296 -36.02 14.50 -16.49
N LYS A 297 -35.18 14.06 -17.43
CA LYS A 297 -35.53 13.10 -18.48
C LYS A 297 -35.04 11.71 -18.09
N ALA A 298 -35.95 10.72 -18.04
CA ALA A 298 -35.63 9.32 -17.72
C ALA A 298 -36.61 8.36 -18.41
N LYS A 299 -36.24 7.08 -18.51
CA LYS A 299 -37.19 6.05 -18.98
C LYS A 299 -38.24 5.70 -17.94
N PHE A 300 -37.86 5.69 -16.66
CA PHE A 300 -38.75 5.36 -15.56
C PHE A 300 -38.52 6.26 -14.34
N PHE A 301 -39.59 6.53 -13.59
CA PHE A 301 -39.54 7.19 -12.29
C PHE A 301 -40.22 6.33 -11.23
N SER A 302 -39.78 6.42 -9.99
CA SER A 302 -40.59 5.94 -8.86
C SER A 302 -41.54 7.04 -8.39
N LYS A 303 -42.72 6.65 -7.86
CA LYS A 303 -43.72 7.59 -7.34
C LYS A 303 -43.13 8.63 -6.38
N ARG A 304 -42.28 8.18 -5.44
CA ARG A 304 -41.58 9.07 -4.48
C ARG A 304 -40.58 10.02 -5.15
N ALA A 305 -39.98 9.64 -6.27
CA ALA A 305 -39.10 10.52 -7.03
C ALA A 305 -39.89 11.63 -7.72
N GLU A 306 -40.99 11.28 -8.38
CA GLU A 306 -41.87 12.25 -9.04
C GLU A 306 -42.43 13.29 -8.06
N GLU A 307 -42.96 12.83 -6.92
CA GLU A 307 -43.48 13.71 -5.87
C GLU A 307 -42.41 14.72 -5.40
N LYS A 308 -41.15 14.27 -5.23
CA LYS A 308 -40.04 15.13 -4.80
C LYS A 308 -39.61 16.13 -5.87
N ILE A 309 -39.56 15.70 -7.13
CA ILE A 309 -39.20 16.58 -8.25
C ILE A 309 -40.29 17.65 -8.42
N LYS A 310 -41.57 17.26 -8.39
CA LYS A 310 -42.71 18.20 -8.43
C LYS A 310 -42.69 19.16 -7.24
N LYS A 311 -42.37 18.68 -6.03
CA LYS A 311 -42.29 19.51 -4.82
C LYS A 311 -41.23 20.62 -4.89
N VAL A 312 -40.16 20.44 -5.65
CA VAL A 312 -39.14 21.50 -5.86
C VAL A 312 -39.44 22.39 -7.07
N GLY A 313 -40.63 22.27 -7.67
CA GLY A 313 -41.03 23.01 -8.86
C GLY A 313 -40.44 22.44 -10.16
N GLY A 314 -39.99 21.18 -10.13
CA GLY A 314 -39.44 20.49 -11.29
C GLY A 314 -40.47 19.68 -12.08
N ALA A 315 -40.06 19.18 -13.25
CA ALA A 315 -40.88 18.31 -14.10
C ALA A 315 -40.17 16.98 -14.39
N CYS A 316 -40.96 15.92 -14.53
CA CYS A 316 -40.47 14.59 -14.93
C CYS A 316 -40.89 14.34 -16.37
N LEU A 317 -39.93 14.10 -17.26
CA LEU A 317 -40.15 13.79 -18.67
C LEU A 317 -39.78 12.34 -18.92
N LEU A 318 -40.74 11.58 -19.42
CA LEU A 318 -40.52 10.19 -19.83
C LEU A 318 -39.90 10.16 -21.23
N VAL A 319 -38.88 9.31 -21.40
CA VAL A 319 -38.19 9.07 -22.67
C VAL A 319 -38.35 7.60 -23.02
N ALA A 320 -38.63 7.30 -24.30
CA ALA A 320 -38.81 5.93 -24.80
C ALA A 320 -37.51 5.11 -24.79
#